data_AF-A0A800J8R9-F1
#
_entry.id   AF-A0A800J8R9-F1
#
_cell.length_a   1.000
_cell.length_b   1.000
_cell.length_c   1.000
_cell.angle_alpha   90.00
_cell.angle_beta   90.00
_cell.angle_gamma   90.00
#
_symmetry.space_group_name_H-M   'P 1'
#
loop_
_entity.id
_entity.type
_entity.pdbx_description
1 polymer ?
#
loop_
_entity_poly.entity_id
_entity_poly.type
_entity_poly.pdbx_seq_one_letter_code
_entity_poly.pdbx_strand_id
1 'polypeptide(L)'
;MRSLANFPMQANGSEMLRVAVIKAHELEVEICATVHDALLIQAPLNLIDKAALDTQQAMEEASELILKGFSLKTDTEFVKWPDRYFDERGAGMWSKIMKLLP
;
A
#
# COMPACT_ATOMS: atom_id res chain seq x y z
N MET A 1 -15.85 11.89 22.27
CA MET A 1 -14.54 12.51 22.62
C MET A 1 -13.34 11.81 21.99
N ARG A 2 -13.28 10.46 21.92
CA ARG A 2 -12.16 9.72 21.26
C ARG A 2 -12.01 9.96 19.75
N SER A 3 -13.12 10.03 19.01
CA SER A 3 -13.11 10.23 17.55
C SER A 3 -12.52 11.57 17.13
N LEU A 4 -12.79 12.65 17.87
CA LEU A 4 -12.24 13.99 17.59
C LEU A 4 -10.72 14.04 17.73
N ALA A 5 -10.16 13.34 18.72
CA ALA A 5 -8.71 13.28 18.91
C ALA A 5 -8.02 12.39 17.85
N ASN A 6 -8.70 11.34 17.39
CA ASN A 6 -8.19 10.41 16.40
C ASN A 6 -8.32 10.92 14.95
N PHE A 7 -9.31 11.78 14.69
CA PHE A 7 -9.62 12.27 13.34
C PHE A 7 -8.42 12.94 12.65
N PRO A 8 -7.65 13.84 13.28
CA PRO A 8 -6.49 14.45 12.62
C PRO A 8 -5.45 13.43 12.16
N MET A 9 -5.19 12.41 12.96
CA MET A 9 -4.22 11.36 12.63
C MET A 9 -4.70 10.52 11.44
N GLN A 10 -5.96 10.07 11.47
CA GLN A 10 -6.51 9.27 10.36
C GLN A 10 -6.71 10.08 9.08
N ALA A 11 -7.19 11.33 9.19
CA ALA A 11 -7.42 12.19 8.04
C ALA A 11 -6.11 12.52 7.31
N ASN A 12 -5.05 12.86 8.05
CA ASN A 12 -3.73 13.10 7.46
C ASN A 12 -3.17 11.81 6.83
N GLY A 13 -3.34 10.65 7.47
CA GLY A 13 -2.97 9.35 6.89
C GLY A 13 -3.66 9.09 5.55
N SER A 14 -4.99 9.25 5.50
CA SER A 14 -5.77 9.09 4.27
C SER A 14 -5.37 10.09 3.19
N GLU A 15 -5.07 11.33 3.57
CA GLU A 15 -4.66 12.36 2.61
C GLU A 15 -3.26 12.10 2.03
N MET A 16 -2.31 11.64 2.85
CA MET A 16 -1.01 11.16 2.37
C MET A 16 -1.19 10.03 1.37
N LEU A 17 -2.03 9.04 1.67
CA LEU A 17 -2.27 7.91 0.76
C LEU A 17 -2.91 8.37 -0.55
N ARG A 18 -3.84 9.33 -0.50
CA ARG A 18 -4.46 9.92 -1.70
C ARG A 18 -3.42 10.59 -2.60
N VAL A 19 -2.52 11.40 -2.03
CA VAL A 19 -1.44 12.06 -2.77
C VAL A 19 -0.45 11.02 -3.32
N ALA A 20 -0.10 10.00 -2.53
CA ALA A 20 0.79 8.93 -2.95
C ALA A 20 0.24 8.17 -4.17
N VAL A 21 -1.06 7.86 -4.19
CA VAL A 21 -1.72 7.22 -5.35
C VAL A 21 -1.58 8.07 -6.61
N ILE A 22 -1.80 9.38 -6.52
CA ILE A 22 -1.68 10.29 -7.67
C ILE A 22 -0.24 10.31 -8.17
N LYS A 23 0.74 10.49 -7.28
CA LYS A 23 2.17 10.53 -7.62
C LYS A 23 2.66 9.21 -8.22
N ALA A 24 2.28 8.08 -7.64
CA ALA A 24 2.65 6.76 -8.16
C ALA A 24 2.05 6.55 -9.56
N HIS A 25 0.83 7.00 -9.81
CA HIS A 25 0.23 6.96 -11.14
C HIS A 25 0.99 7.84 -12.16
N GLU A 26 1.43 9.04 -11.77
CA GLU A 26 2.28 9.91 -12.60
C GLU A 26 3.64 9.29 -12.93
N LEU A 27 4.15 8.41 -12.06
CA LEU A 27 5.35 7.60 -12.28
C LEU A 27 5.09 6.30 -13.07
N GLU A 28 3.89 6.14 -13.65
CA GLU A 28 3.45 4.97 -14.41
C GLU A 28 3.43 3.66 -13.61
N VAL A 29 3.28 3.75 -12.28
CA VAL A 29 3.09 2.57 -11.44
C VAL A 29 1.68 2.02 -11.64
N GLU A 30 1.57 0.71 -11.91
CA GLU A 30 0.29 0.02 -11.96
C GLU A 30 -0.19 -0.36 -10.54
N ILE A 31 -1.10 0.46 -10.01
CA ILE A 31 -1.68 0.30 -8.67
C ILE A 31 -2.90 -0.63 -8.75
N CYS A 32 -2.90 -1.69 -7.94
CA CYS A 32 -4.05 -2.60 -7.83
C CYS A 32 -5.08 -2.10 -6.80
N ALA A 33 -4.61 -1.69 -5.62
CA ALA A 33 -5.47 -1.27 -4.52
C ALA A 33 -4.70 -0.50 -3.44
N THR A 34 -5.43 0.28 -2.64
CA THR A 34 -4.97 0.75 -1.33
C THR A 34 -5.35 -0.27 -0.26
N VAL A 35 -4.45 -0.56 0.68
CA VAL A 35 -4.68 -1.50 1.79
C VAL A 35 -4.24 -0.86 3.09
N HIS A 36 -5.19 -0.33 3.85
CA HIS A 36 -4.90 0.49 5.04
C HIS A 36 -4.00 1.69 4.71
N ASP A 37 -2.73 1.62 5.07
CA ASP A 37 -1.67 2.61 4.85
C ASP A 37 -0.66 2.18 3.77
N ALA A 38 -0.91 1.08 3.07
CA ALA A 38 -0.06 0.53 2.01
C ALA A 38 -0.68 0.64 0.62
N LEU A 39 0.17 0.58 -0.41
CA LEU A 39 -0.21 0.43 -1.82
C LEU A 39 0.15 -0.95 -2.31
N LEU A 40 -0.84 -1.68 -2.82
CA LEU A 40 -0.63 -2.90 -3.56
C LEU A 40 -0.46 -2.54 -5.04
N ILE A 41 0.68 -2.92 -5.60
CA ILE A 41 1.05 -2.66 -7.00
C ILE A 41 1.33 -3.97 -7.73
N GLN A 42 1.33 -3.93 -9.05
CA GLN A 42 1.81 -5.02 -9.88
C GLN A 42 2.76 -4.50 -10.96
N ALA A 43 3.67 -5.35 -11.40
CA ALA A 43 4.55 -5.07 -12.53
C ALA A 43 5.14 -6.38 -13.08
N PRO A 44 5.66 -6.38 -14.32
CA PRO A 44 6.50 -7.46 -14.82
C PRO A 44 7.67 -7.77 -13.89
N LEU A 45 8.10 -9.04 -13.81
CA LEU A 45 9.16 -9.48 -12.87
C LEU A 45 10.48 -8.72 -13.05
N ASN A 46 10.81 -8.30 -14.26
CA ASN A 46 12.01 -7.52 -14.56
C ASN A 46 11.89 -6.03 -14.21
N LEU A 47 10.70 -5.56 -13.86
CA LEU A 47 10.40 -4.16 -13.52
C LEU A 47 9.88 -3.98 -12.10
N ILE A 48 9.55 -5.06 -11.38
CA ILE A 48 8.92 -5.00 -10.06
C ILE A 48 9.74 -4.23 -9.03
N ASP A 49 11.07 -4.34 -9.07
CA ASP A 49 11.95 -3.62 -8.13
C ASP A 49 11.95 -2.11 -8.45
N LYS A 50 11.89 -1.72 -9.73
CA LYS A 50 11.72 -0.32 -10.14
C LYS A 50 10.36 0.22 -9.70
N ALA A 51 9.29 -0.52 -9.97
CA ALA A 51 7.93 -0.12 -9.59
C ALA A 51 7.79 0.06 -8.07
N ALA A 52 8.44 -0.81 -7.28
CA ALA A 52 8.52 -0.64 -5.84
C ALA A 52 9.24 0.66 -5.44
N LEU A 53 10.42 0.95 -6.01
CA LEU A 53 11.15 2.18 -5.73
C LEU A 53 10.35 3.44 -6.09
N ASP A 54 9.71 3.45 -7.26
CA ASP A 54 8.86 4.57 -7.71
C ASP A 54 7.66 4.76 -6.77
N THR A 55 7.08 3.66 -6.27
CA THR A 55 6.00 3.70 -5.28
C THR A 55 6.47 4.23 -3.94
N GLN A 56 7.63 3.79 -3.45
CA GLN A 56 8.22 4.30 -2.22
C GLN A 56 8.51 5.80 -2.32
N GLN A 57 9.08 6.24 -3.46
CA GLN A 57 9.30 7.67 -3.73
C GLN A 57 7.99 8.46 -3.68
N ALA A 58 6.94 7.98 -4.34
CA ALA A 58 5.63 8.64 -4.33
C ALA A 58 5.03 8.76 -2.92
N MET A 59 5.18 7.71 -2.09
CA MET A 59 4.74 7.73 -0.69
C MET A 59 5.59 8.68 0.17
N GLU A 60 6.90 8.72 -0.06
CA GLU A 60 7.82 9.61 0.65
C GLU A 60 7.49 11.07 0.36
N GLU A 61 7.37 11.45 -0.92
CA GLU A 61 6.99 12.80 -1.35
C GLU A 61 5.60 13.21 -0.83
N ALA A 62 4.65 12.28 -0.78
CA ALA A 62 3.31 12.53 -0.23
C ALA A 62 3.37 12.85 1.27
N SER A 63 4.17 12.09 2.03
CA SER A 63 4.35 12.35 3.45
C SER A 63 5.04 13.67 3.72
N GLU A 64 6.08 14.01 2.96
CA GLU A 64 6.77 15.28 3.06
C GLU A 64 5.81 16.46 2.81
N LEU A 65 4.96 16.36 1.79
CA LEU A 65 3.97 17.38 1.48
C LEU A 65 2.98 17.61 2.62
N ILE A 66 2.39 16.55 3.16
CA ILE A 66 1.32 16.65 4.17
C ILE A 66 1.89 16.97 5.56
N LEU A 67 3.08 16.46 5.89
CA LEU A 67 3.73 16.66 7.18
C LEU A 67 4.69 17.85 7.20
N LYS A 68 4.63 18.72 6.17
CA LYS A 68 5.37 19.99 6.09
C LYS A 68 6.89 19.80 6.15
N GLY A 69 7.42 18.93 5.29
CA GLY A 69 8.85 18.67 5.14
C GLY A 69 9.36 17.44 5.90
N PHE A 70 8.48 16.65 6.51
CA PHE A 70 8.86 15.42 7.19
C PHE A 70 8.53 14.19 6.36
N SER A 71 9.55 13.46 5.92
CA SER A 71 9.37 12.26 5.11
C SER A 71 9.25 11.00 5.97
N LEU A 72 8.31 10.13 5.58
CA LEU A 72 8.09 8.80 6.15
C LEU A 72 8.74 7.75 5.25
N LYS A 73 9.34 6.75 5.89
CA LYS A 73 9.86 5.57 5.20
C LYS A 73 8.79 4.49 5.14
N THR A 74 8.82 3.72 4.07
CA THR A 74 7.91 2.60 3.84
C THR A 74 8.71 1.32 3.64
N ASP A 75 8.22 0.23 4.22
CA ASP A 75 8.74 -1.10 3.91
C ASP A 75 8.16 -1.60 2.58
N THR A 76 8.78 -2.62 1.99
CA THR A 76 8.30 -3.26 0.77
C THR A 76 8.37 -4.76 0.92
N GLU A 77 7.26 -5.42 0.60
CA GLU A 77 7.18 -6.86 0.51
C GLU A 77 6.92 -7.28 -0.93
N PHE A 78 7.68 -8.26 -1.41
CA PHE A 78 7.54 -8.78 -2.76
C PHE A 78 6.91 -10.16 -2.74
N VAL A 79 5.93 -10.35 -3.62
CA VAL A 79 5.43 -11.66 -4.00
C VAL A 79 5.71 -11.83 -5.49
N LYS A 80 6.67 -12.68 -5.84
CA LYS A 80 7.09 -12.92 -7.22
C LYS A 80 6.58 -14.30 -7.65
N TRP A 81 6.03 -14.39 -8.86
CA TRP A 81 5.65 -15.69 -9.44
C TRP A 81 6.84 -16.66 -9.41
N PRO A 82 6.67 -17.94 -9.01
CA PRO A 82 5.41 -18.68 -8.84
C PRO A 82 4.70 -18.56 -7.49
N ASP A 83 5.23 -17.77 -6.56
CA ASP A 83 4.61 -17.58 -5.25
C ASP A 83 3.32 -16.77 -5.34
N ARG A 84 2.46 -16.91 -4.33
CA ARG A 84 1.20 -16.18 -4.19
C ARG A 84 1.15 -15.49 -2.84
N TYR A 85 0.54 -14.30 -2.81
CA TYR A 85 0.33 -13.59 -1.57
C TYR A 85 -0.58 -14.42 -0.66
N PHE A 86 -0.14 -14.65 0.57
CA PHE A 86 -0.88 -15.42 1.56
C PHE A 86 -0.63 -14.83 2.95
N ASP A 87 -1.66 -14.25 3.56
CA ASP A 87 -1.60 -13.79 4.94
C ASP A 87 -1.97 -14.95 5.88
N GLU A 88 -1.04 -15.34 6.76
CA GLU A 88 -1.25 -16.40 7.76
C GLU A 88 -2.48 -16.13 8.64
N ARG A 89 -2.80 -14.86 8.92
CA ARG A 89 -3.98 -14.47 9.71
C ARG A 89 -5.28 -14.81 8.97
N GLY A 90 -5.25 -14.80 7.63
CA GLY A 90 -6.38 -15.15 6.76
C GLY A 90 -6.55 -16.66 6.54
N ALA A 91 -5.51 -17.46 6.81
CA ALA A 91 -5.46 -18.89 6.49
C ALA A 91 -6.64 -19.69 7.05
N GLY A 92 -7.06 -19.39 8.28
CA GLY A 92 -8.17 -20.08 8.93
C GLY A 92 -9.52 -19.81 8.27
N MET A 93 -9.76 -18.57 7.84
CA MET A 93 -10.99 -18.21 7.12
C MET A 93 -10.99 -18.77 5.70
N TRP A 94 -9.86 -18.64 4.99
CA TRP A 94 -9.67 -19.22 3.67
C TRP A 94 -9.95 -20.73 3.66
N SER A 95 -9.34 -21.47 4.59
CA SER A 95 -9.54 -22.93 4.72
C SER A 95 -11.00 -23.30 4.99
N LYS A 96 -11.75 -22.48 5.75
CA LYS A 96 -13.17 -22.70 5.97
C LYS A 96 -13.97 -22.49 4.69
N ILE A 97 -13.73 -21.40 3.97
CA ILE A 97 -14.43 -21.08 2.72
C ILE A 97 -14.17 -22.16 1.65
N MET A 98 -12.92 -22.58 1.48
CA MET A 98 -12.55 -23.60 0.49
C MET A 98 -13.25 -24.95 0.75
N LYS A 99 -13.56 -25.28 2.00
CA LYS A 99 -14.34 -26.49 2.35
C LYS A 99 -15.84 -26.37 2.02
N LEU A 100 -16.33 -25.16 1.80
CA LEU A 100 -17.73 -24.86 1.48
C LEU A 100 -17.97 -24.67 -0.02
N LEU A 101 -16.89 -24.56 -0.81
CA LEU A 101 -16.99 -24.51 -2.26
C LEU A 101 -17.19 -25.95 -2.82
N PRO A 102 -18.07 -26.12 -3.83
CA PRO A 102 -18.38 -27.42 -4.43
C PRO A 102 -17.22 -28.00 -5.26
#